data_AF-A0A6N8V1S8-F1
#
_entry.id   AF-A0A6N8V1S8-F1
#
_cell.length_a   1.000
_cell.length_b   1.000
_cell.length_c   1.000
_cell.angle_alpha   90.00
_cell.angle_beta   90.00
_cell.angle_gamma   90.00
#
_symmetry.space_group_name_H-M   'P 1'
#
loop_
_entity.id
_entity.type
_entity.pdbx_description
1 polymer ?
#
loop_
_entity_poly.entity_id
_entity_poly.type
_entity_poly.pdbx_seq_one_letter_code
_entity_poly.pdbx_strand_id
1 'polypeptide(L)' 'MRSTISDLLDRVVHHGERVAVERYGKPVAALVSSKDQEILEAIEDRMDLEAAREALREPGRRRWDEVRAELALLDDAAV' A
#
# COMPACT_ATOMS: atom_id res chain seq x y z
N MET A 1 -29.35 -3.57 1.70
CA MET A 1 -29.28 -5.03 1.47
C MET A 1 -28.25 -5.60 2.43
N ARG A 2 -28.54 -6.71 3.12
CA ARG A 2 -27.55 -7.46 3.95
C ARG A 2 -27.11 -8.66 3.13
N SER A 3 -26.13 -8.48 2.25
CA SER A 3 -25.40 -9.60 1.66
C SER A 3 -24.49 -10.21 2.72
N THR A 4 -24.38 -11.53 2.74
CA THR A 4 -23.39 -12.20 3.58
C THR A 4 -21.98 -11.88 3.09
N ILE A 5 -20.99 -11.96 3.97
CA ILE A 5 -19.58 -11.74 3.59
C ILE A 5 -19.17 -12.70 2.46
N SER A 6 -19.66 -13.95 2.49
CA SER A 6 -19.42 -14.94 1.44
C SER A 6 -19.89 -14.49 0.07
N ASP A 7 -21.11 -13.94 -0.05
CA ASP A 7 -21.65 -13.49 -1.34
C ASP A 7 -20.82 -12.33 -1.92
N LEU A 8 -20.29 -11.45 -1.05
CA LEU A 8 -19.40 -10.37 -1.46
C LEU A 8 -18.06 -10.91 -1.95
N LEU A 9 -17.49 -11.89 -1.25
CA LEU A 9 -16.25 -12.55 -1.66
C LEU A 9 -16.42 -13.24 -3.01
N ASP A 10 -17.50 -13.99 -3.22
CA ASP A 10 -17.76 -14.68 -4.49
C ASP A 10 -17.84 -13.69 -5.65
N ARG A 11 -18.52 -12.55 -5.45
CA ARG A 11 -18.62 -11.50 -6.49
C ARG A 11 -17.29 -10.84 -6.79
N VAL A 12 -16.48 -10.58 -5.77
CA VAL A 12 -15.17 -9.97 -5.95
C VAL A 12 -14.20 -10.94 -6.64
N VAL A 13 -14.15 -12.19 -6.19
CA VAL A 13 -13.23 -13.20 -6.71
C VAL A 13 -13.62 -13.69 -8.10
N HIS A 14 -14.90 -13.98 -8.33
CA HIS A 14 -15.36 -14.63 -9.56
C HIS A 14 -15.95 -13.68 -10.60
N HIS A 15 -16.45 -12.52 -10.18
CA HIS A 15 -17.05 -11.54 -11.09
C HIS A 15 -16.21 -10.25 -11.22
N GLY A 16 -15.08 -10.17 -10.52
CA GLY A 16 -14.18 -9.01 -10.57
C GLY A 16 -14.81 -7.74 -10.00
N GLU A 17 -15.82 -7.87 -9.15
CA GLU A 17 -16.47 -6.72 -8.56
C GLU A 17 -15.54 -6.02 -7.55
N ARG A 18 -15.59 -4.69 -7.50
CA ARG A 18 -14.87 -3.87 -6.52
C ARG A 18 -15.88 -3.20 -5.61
N VAL A 19 -15.79 -3.49 -4.31
CA VAL A 19 -16.81 -3.07 -3.33
C VAL A 19 -16.21 -2.11 -2.33
N ALA A 20 -16.78 -0.91 -2.19
CA ALA A 20 -16.41 0.03 -1.14
C ALA A 20 -17.05 -0.37 0.20
N VAL A 21 -16.26 -0.35 1.26
CA VAL A 21 -16.72 -0.51 2.64
C VAL A 21 -16.88 0.87 3.24
N GLU A 22 -18.09 1.18 3.71
CA GLU A 22 -18.40 2.49 4.27
C GLU A 22 -18.59 2.44 5.80
N ARG A 23 -18.16 3.50 6.48
CA ARG A 23 -18.44 3.77 7.88
C ARG A 23 -19.03 5.18 8.00
N TYR A 24 -20.24 5.28 8.56
CA TYR A 24 -21.01 6.54 8.63
C TYR A 24 -21.21 7.22 7.25
N GLY A 25 -21.43 6.43 6.20
CA GLY A 25 -21.62 6.93 4.83
C GLY A 25 -20.34 7.45 4.16
N LYS A 26 -19.17 7.15 4.73
CA LYS A 26 -17.87 7.49 4.15
C LYS A 26 -17.12 6.21 3.78
N PRO A 27 -16.54 6.10 2.57
CA PRO A 27 -15.69 4.96 2.22
C PRO A 27 -14.45 4.95 3.13
N VAL A 28 -14.16 3.79 3.70
CA VAL A 28 -13.01 3.58 4.61
C VAL A 28 -12.11 2.42 4.19
N ALA A 29 -12.60 1.52 3.36
CA ALA A 29 -11.82 0.43 2.76
C ALA A 29 -12.48 -0.01 1.45
N ALA A 30 -11.80 -0.88 0.71
CA ALA A 30 -12.36 -1.54 -0.46
C ALA A 30 -12.00 -3.02 -0.45
N LEU A 31 -12.92 -3.86 -0.92
CA LEU A 31 -12.69 -5.26 -1.23
C LEU A 31 -12.51 -5.38 -2.74
N VAL A 32 -11.36 -5.94 -3.15
CA VAL A 32 -10.97 -6.14 -4.54
C VAL A 32 -10.41 -7.55 -4.72
N SER A 33 -10.35 -8.03 -5.96
CA SER A 33 -9.73 -9.33 -6.25
C SER A 33 -8.21 -9.25 -6.01
N SER A 34 -7.57 -10.39 -5.73
CA SER A 34 -6.10 -10.44 -5.59
C SER A 34 -5.40 -9.94 -6.85
N LYS A 35 -5.95 -10.23 -8.03
CA LYS A 35 -5.40 -9.71 -9.29
C LYS A 35 -5.42 -8.18 -9.36
N ASP A 36 -6.50 -7.54 -8.89
CA ASP A 36 -6.57 -6.08 -8.84
C ASP A 36 -5.61 -5.51 -7.79
N GLN A 37 -5.48 -6.18 -6.64
CA GLN A 37 -4.49 -5.82 -5.62
C GLN A 37 -3.06 -5.85 -6.18
N GLU A 38 -2.66 -6.92 -6.88
CA GLU A 38 -1.33 -7.03 -7.52
C GLU A 38 -1.06 -5.87 -8.49
N ILE A 39 -2.08 -5.40 -9.22
CA ILE A 39 -1.96 -4.24 -10.11
C ILE A 39 -1.75 -2.96 -9.31
N LEU A 40 -2.46 -2.78 -8.19
CA LEU A 40 -2.28 -1.62 -7.32
C LEU A 40 -0.87 -1.59 -6.73
N GLU A 41 -0.37 -2.72 -6.22
CA GLU A 41 1.00 -2.85 -5.71
C GLU A 41 2.04 -2.53 -6.78
N ALA A 42 1.88 -3.04 -8.01
CA ALA A 42 2.80 -2.72 -9.11
C ALA A 42 2.80 -1.23 -9.50
N ILE A 43 1.68 -0.53 -9.31
CA ILE A 43 1.62 0.92 -9.50
C ILE A 43 2.36 1.64 -8.38
N GLU A 44 2.13 1.24 -7.13
CA GLU A 44 2.82 1.78 -5.94
C GLU A 44 4.34 1.58 -6.05
N ASP A 45 4.80 0.37 -6.36
CA ASP A 45 6.23 0.05 -6.57
C ASP A 45 6.89 0.96 -7.61
N ARG A 46 6.18 1.22 -8.72
CA ARG A 46 6.68 2.12 -9.77
C ARG A 46 6.77 3.55 -9.27
N MET A 47 5.77 4.03 -8.53
CA MET A 47 5.76 5.37 -7.97
C MET A 47 6.88 5.55 -6.94
N ASP A 48 7.09 4.58 -6.06
CA ASP A 48 8.17 4.58 -5.08
C ASP A 48 9.55 4.58 -5.76
N LEU A 49 9.71 3.80 -6.82
CA LEU A 49 10.94 3.79 -7.61
C LEU A 49 11.19 5.14 -8.29
N GLU A 50 10.16 5.79 -8.81
CA GLU A 50 10.25 7.13 -9.39
C GLU A 50 10.63 8.17 -8.33
N ALA A 51 10.00 8.13 -7.16
CA ALA A 51 10.31 9.01 -6.03
C ALA A 51 11.76 8.81 -5.55
N ALA A 52 12.21 7.55 -5.42
CA ALA A 52 13.58 7.23 -5.04
C ALA A 52 14.60 7.74 -6.08
N ARG A 53 14.29 7.61 -7.37
CA ARG A 53 15.14 8.17 -8.45
C ARG A 53 15.22 9.68 -8.39
N GLU A 54 14.13 10.37 -8.07
CA GLU A 54 14.13 11.82 -7.93
C GLU A 54 14.95 12.27 -6.73
N ALA A 55 14.77 11.63 -5.57
CA ALA A 55 15.57 11.90 -4.37
C ALA A 55 17.08 11.71 -4.61
N LEU A 56 17.49 10.77 -5.47
CA LEU A 56 18.91 10.59 -5.85
C LEU A 56 19.49 11.74 -6.68
N ARG A 57 18.63 12.49 -7.39
CA ARG A 57 19.02 13.67 -8.18
C ARG A 57 19.12 14.93 -7.32
N GLU A 58 18.40 14.98 -6.21
CA GLU A 58 18.46 16.10 -5.29
C GLU A 58 19.88 16.26 -4.70
N PRO A 59 20.38 17.50 -4.62
CA PRO A 59 21.65 17.78 -3.96
C PRO A 59 21.51 17.63 -2.44
N GLY A 60 22.55 17.09 -1.81
CA GLY A 60 22.54 16.77 -0.38
C GLY A 60 22.37 15.28 -0.15
N ARG A 61 23.42 14.63 0.33
CA ARG A 61 23.40 13.22 0.71
C ARG A 61 23.90 13.12 2.13
N ARG A 62 23.18 12.40 2.98
CA ARG A 62 23.59 12.09 4.36
C ARG A 62 24.05 10.65 4.42
N ARG A 63 25.07 10.37 5.24
CA ARG A 63 25.45 8.97 5.50
C ARG A 63 24.35 8.30 6.31
N TRP A 64 24.00 7.08 5.93
CA TRP A 64 22.96 6.31 6.62
C TRP A 64 23.23 6.19 8.14
N ASP A 65 24.48 5.98 8.54
CA ASP A 65 24.87 5.89 9.96
C ASP A 65 24.53 7.15 10.76
N GLU A 66 24.68 8.34 10.14
CA GLU A 66 24.38 9.62 10.79
C GLU A 66 22.88 9.83 10.93
N VAL A 67 22.11 9.52 9.88
CA VAL A 67 20.64 9.62 9.89
C VAL A 67 20.06 8.63 10.89
N ARG A 68 20.60 7.40 10.93
CA ARG A 68 20.17 6.35 11.85
C ARG A 68 20.43 6.75 13.31
N ALA A 69 21.60 7.32 13.59
CA ALA A 69 21.95 7.82 14.92
C ALA A 69 21.05 9.01 15.35
N GLU A 70 20.77 9.94 14.43
CA GLU A 70 19.91 11.10 14.66
C GLU A 70 18.45 10.71 14.96
N LEU A 71 17.90 9.76 14.20
CA LEU A 71 16.53 9.29 14.38
C LEU A 71 16.35 8.35 15.59
N ALA A 72 17.40 8.13 16.37
CA ALA A 72 17.43 7.15 17.47
C ALA A 72 16.88 5.76 17.04
N LEU A 73 17.07 5.41 15.77
CA LEU A 73 16.80 4.08 15.24
C LEU A 73 17.94 3.16 15.74
N LEU A 74 17.94 2.87 17.03
CA LEU A 74 18.82 1.89 17.65
C LEU A 74 18.14 0.52 17.54
N ASP A 75 18.83 -0.37 16.83
CA ASP A 75 18.56 -1.78 16.53
C ASP A 75 17.28 -2.14 15.77
N ASP A 76 17.48 -2.42 14.47
CA ASP A 76 16.68 -3.40 13.73
C ASP A 76 17.66 -4.43 13.17
N ALA A 77 18.16 -5.28 14.07
CA ALA A 77 18.71 -6.59 13.71
C ALA A 77 17.58 -7.61 13.84
N ALA A 78 16.56 -7.53 12.99
CA ALA A 78 15.58 -8.60 12.78
C ALA A 78 14.67 -8.30 11.58
N VAL A 79 15.17 -8.63 10.37
CA VAL A 79 14.33 -9.20 9.30
C VAL A 79 15.09 -10.39 8.74
#